data_AF-A0A836UH54-F1
#
_entry.id   AF-A0A836UH54-F1
#
_cell.length_a   1.000
_cell.length_b   1.000
_cell.length_c   1.000
_cell.angle_alpha   90.00
_cell.angle_beta   90.00
_cell.angle_gamma   90.00
#
_symmetry.space_group_name_H-M   'P 1'
#
loop_
_entity.id
_entity.type
_entity.pdbx_description
1 polymer ?
#
loop_
_entity_poly.entity_id
_entity_poly.type
_entity_poly.pdbx_seq_one_letter_code
_entity_poly.pdbx_strand_id
1 'polypeptide(L)'
;MPRSQFLRGSHWCDVDDNTTQRIIFPYRRHNDHAAPGQPHPGVPPHGFRLDNGNSSLAYIPDVEYLDDTHRRPALELADGVDLLIHDAHHTSAEYESRRGCGHCSDDIAVELAREARVGKILLFHHHPDHDDNVIDGVVSRYADSGFTVEGAAERTEHILDSS
;
A
#
# COMPACT_ATOMS: atom_id res chain seq x y z
N MET A 1 -0.35 36.96 8.57
CA MET A 1 -0.66 36.81 7.14
C MET A 1 0.54 36.18 6.45
N PRO A 2 0.49 34.90 6.08
CA PRO A 2 1.23 34.44 4.92
C PRO A 2 0.27 33.91 3.85
N ARG A 3 0.50 34.42 2.63
CA ARG A 3 -0.02 33.88 1.37
C ARG A 3 0.83 32.66 1.01
N SER A 4 0.21 31.59 0.54
CA SER A 4 0.82 30.69 -0.44
C SER A 4 -0.22 30.30 -1.49
N GLN A 5 0.27 30.26 -2.73
CA GLN A 5 -0.51 30.25 -3.97
C GLN A 5 -1.18 28.90 -4.21
N PHE A 6 -2.46 28.96 -4.59
CA PHE A 6 -3.20 27.85 -5.18
C PHE A 6 -2.75 27.65 -6.64
N LEU A 7 -2.19 26.48 -6.95
CA LEU A 7 -2.18 25.94 -8.31
C LEU A 7 -3.41 25.04 -8.48
N ARG A 8 -4.17 25.33 -9.54
CA ARG A 8 -5.42 24.69 -9.94
C ARG A 8 -5.15 23.32 -10.57
N GLY A 9 -5.93 22.31 -10.19
CA GLY A 9 -6.08 21.06 -10.96
C GLY A 9 -6.31 19.82 -10.10
N SER A 10 -7.50 19.21 -10.23
CA SER A 10 -7.93 17.92 -9.65
C SER A 10 -7.94 17.80 -8.12
N HIS A 11 -9.06 18.25 -7.54
CA HIS A 11 -9.71 17.82 -6.28
C HIS A 11 -8.83 17.20 -5.17
N TRP A 12 -8.47 18.04 -4.21
CA TRP A 12 -7.97 17.67 -2.90
C TRP A 12 -8.96 18.18 -1.85
N CYS A 13 -9.40 17.35 -0.92
CA CYS A 13 -10.20 17.82 0.22
C CYS A 13 -9.28 18.60 1.17
N ASP A 14 -9.65 19.84 1.44
CA ASP A 14 -8.99 20.79 2.33
C ASP A 14 -9.73 20.80 3.68
N VAL A 15 -9.02 20.77 4.82
CA VAL A 15 -9.60 21.13 6.13
C VAL A 15 -8.53 21.69 7.08
N ASP A 16 -8.83 22.87 7.62
CA ASP A 16 -8.06 23.69 8.56
C ASP A 16 -7.97 23.12 10.01
N ASP A 17 -7.48 23.96 10.91
CA ASP A 17 -6.53 23.67 11.99
C ASP A 17 -6.92 22.72 13.15
N ASN A 18 -5.86 22.06 13.61
CA ASN A 18 -5.57 21.60 14.97
C ASN A 18 -5.94 20.19 15.45
N THR A 19 -6.45 19.27 14.62
CA THR A 19 -6.60 17.83 15.00
C THR A 19 -6.74 16.86 13.81
N THR A 20 -6.34 17.24 12.60
CA THR A 20 -6.87 16.63 11.38
C THR A 20 -6.24 15.27 11.05
N GLN A 21 -7.09 14.23 11.06
CA GLN A 21 -6.91 13.00 10.29
C GLN A 21 -7.22 13.30 8.82
N ARG A 22 -6.22 13.42 7.95
CA ARG A 22 -6.41 13.46 6.50
C ARG A 22 -6.72 12.04 6.03
N ILE A 23 -7.94 11.79 5.59
CA ILE A 23 -8.30 10.55 4.89
C ILE A 23 -8.31 10.86 3.39
N ILE A 24 -7.29 10.40 2.67
CA ILE A 24 -7.22 10.56 1.23
C ILE A 24 -7.90 9.34 0.59
N PHE A 25 -9.06 9.57 -0.02
CA PHE A 25 -9.73 8.60 -0.89
C PHE A 25 -9.40 8.95 -2.35
N PRO A 26 -8.37 8.34 -2.97
CA PRO A 26 -8.17 8.50 -4.39
C PRO A 26 -9.30 7.76 -5.13
N TYR A 27 -10.18 8.55 -5.75
CA TYR A 27 -11.08 8.19 -6.84
C TYR A 27 -12.39 7.41 -6.55
N ARG A 28 -13.36 7.64 -7.46
CA ARG A 28 -14.82 7.44 -7.36
C ARG A 28 -15.24 5.98 -7.38
N ARG A 29 -16.30 5.67 -6.62
CA ARG A 29 -17.13 4.47 -6.79
C ARG A 29 -17.37 4.17 -8.28
N HIS A 30 -16.82 3.06 -8.76
CA HIS A 30 -17.55 2.18 -9.66
C HIS A 30 -17.97 0.96 -8.86
N ASN A 31 -19.19 0.52 -9.12
CA ASN A 31 -19.93 -0.41 -8.29
C ASN A 31 -19.52 -1.86 -8.63
N ASP A 32 -18.22 -2.12 -8.68
CA ASP A 32 -17.65 -3.42 -9.00
C ASP A 32 -17.24 -4.09 -7.69
N HIS A 33 -18.24 -4.35 -6.84
CA HIS A 33 -18.11 -5.32 -5.76
C HIS A 33 -18.00 -6.68 -6.40
N ALA A 34 -16.79 -7.09 -6.71
CA ALA A 34 -16.59 -8.46 -7.08
C ALA A 34 -16.55 -9.35 -5.83
N ALA A 35 -17.04 -10.57 -6.01
CA ALA A 35 -17.17 -11.53 -4.94
C ALA A 35 -15.79 -12.02 -4.47
N PRO A 36 -15.65 -12.48 -3.21
CA PRO A 36 -14.41 -13.08 -2.72
C PRO A 36 -13.92 -14.18 -3.67
N GLY A 37 -12.67 -14.07 -4.13
CA GLY A 37 -12.03 -15.08 -4.99
C GLY A 37 -12.25 -14.91 -6.51
N GLN A 38 -12.75 -13.76 -6.99
CA GLN A 38 -12.67 -13.44 -8.41
C GLN A 38 -11.39 -12.65 -8.72
N PRO A 39 -10.74 -12.89 -9.88
CA PRO A 39 -9.61 -12.08 -10.32
C PRO A 39 -10.02 -10.62 -10.55
N HIS A 40 -9.25 -9.67 -10.02
CA HIS A 40 -9.41 -8.22 -10.29
C HIS A 40 -8.19 -7.60 -10.96
N PRO A 41 -7.77 -8.13 -12.12
CA PRO A 41 -6.63 -7.58 -12.83
C PRO A 41 -6.91 -6.18 -13.34
N GLY A 42 -5.99 -5.27 -13.11
CA GLY A 42 -5.96 -3.98 -13.80
C GLY A 42 -7.09 -3.03 -13.43
N VAL A 43 -7.40 -2.96 -12.14
CA VAL A 43 -8.12 -1.82 -11.57
C VAL A 43 -7.15 -0.96 -10.76
N PRO A 44 -7.32 0.37 -10.73
CA PRO A 44 -6.59 1.22 -9.81
C PRO A 44 -6.77 0.72 -8.36
N PRO A 45 -5.75 0.89 -7.49
CA PRO A 45 -5.80 0.40 -6.12
C PRO A 45 -7.03 0.93 -5.37
N HIS A 46 -7.73 0.06 -4.65
CA HIS A 46 -8.79 0.43 -3.71
C HIS A 46 -8.21 0.81 -2.34
N GLY A 47 -7.10 1.56 -2.35
CA GLY A 47 -6.36 1.94 -1.16
C GLY A 47 -6.77 3.30 -0.60
N PHE A 48 -6.33 3.58 0.63
CA PHE A 48 -6.46 4.88 1.25
C PHE A 48 -5.18 5.25 2.01
N ARG A 49 -5.01 6.55 2.23
CA ARG A 49 -3.97 7.09 3.11
C ARG A 49 -4.61 7.83 4.28
N LEU A 50 -4.04 7.63 5.46
CA LEU A 50 -4.34 8.36 6.69
C LEU A 50 -3.12 9.17 7.09
N ASP A 51 -3.28 10.46 7.35
CA ASP A 51 -2.27 11.29 8.02
C ASP A 51 -2.90 11.91 9.27
N ASN A 52 -2.28 11.80 10.44
CA ASN A 52 -2.78 12.43 11.67
C ASN A 52 -1.98 13.69 12.09
N GLY A 53 -1.10 14.17 11.21
CA GLY A 53 -0.18 15.29 11.46
C GLY A 53 1.17 14.91 12.08
N ASN A 54 1.23 13.76 12.75
CA ASN A 54 2.41 13.22 13.41
C ASN A 54 2.93 11.95 12.73
N SER A 55 2.03 11.18 12.12
CA SER A 55 2.31 9.92 11.45
C SER A 55 1.34 9.71 10.30
N SER A 56 1.72 8.80 9.42
CA SER A 56 1.03 8.51 8.17
C SER A 56 1.03 7.02 7.85
N LEU A 57 -0.10 6.55 7.31
CA LEU A 57 -0.35 5.16 6.93
C LEU A 57 -0.95 5.13 5.53
N ALA A 58 -0.45 4.26 4.66
CA ALA A 58 -1.17 3.84 3.46
C ALA A 58 -1.61 2.38 3.61
N TYR A 59 -2.84 2.07 3.19
CA TYR A 59 -3.38 0.72 3.11
C TYR A 59 -3.79 0.43 1.67
N ILE A 60 -3.19 -0.59 1.05
CA ILE A 60 -3.39 -0.95 -0.36
C ILE A 60 -3.67 -2.46 -0.46
N PRO A 61 -4.95 -2.88 -0.39
CA PRO A 61 -5.37 -4.27 -0.57
C PRO A 61 -5.57 -4.63 -2.04
N ASP A 62 -5.54 -5.94 -2.32
CA ASP A 62 -6.08 -6.57 -3.53
C ASP A 62 -5.71 -5.82 -4.81
N VAL A 63 -4.41 -5.64 -5.03
CA VAL A 63 -3.88 -4.81 -6.12
C VAL A 63 -2.95 -5.60 -7.02
N GLU A 64 -3.04 -5.36 -8.32
CA GLU A 64 -2.06 -5.82 -9.29
C GLU A 64 -1.66 -4.69 -10.25
N TYR A 65 -0.36 -4.49 -10.42
CA TYR A 65 0.18 -3.44 -11.28
C TYR A 65 0.49 -3.98 -12.68
N LEU A 66 -0.53 -4.01 -13.54
CA LEU A 66 -0.35 -4.44 -14.93
C LEU A 66 0.26 -3.36 -15.82
N ASP A 67 0.09 -2.10 -15.44
CA ASP A 67 0.63 -0.92 -16.12
C ASP A 67 0.68 0.28 -15.15
N ASP A 68 1.20 1.39 -15.68
CA ASP A 68 1.48 2.61 -14.95
C ASP A 68 0.22 3.32 -14.40
N THR A 69 -0.95 3.07 -14.99
CA THR A 69 -2.22 3.65 -14.54
C THR A 69 -2.72 3.02 -13.23
N HIS A 70 -2.30 1.78 -12.95
CA HIS A 70 -2.54 1.11 -11.66
C HIS A 70 -1.47 1.48 -10.64
N ARG A 71 -0.20 1.56 -11.08
CA ARG A 71 0.95 1.75 -10.18
C ARG A 71 1.07 3.19 -9.66
N ARG A 72 0.79 4.19 -10.49
CA ARG A 72 0.95 5.60 -10.12
C ARG A 72 0.06 6.05 -8.95
N PRO A 73 -1.25 5.72 -8.91
CA PRO A 73 -2.06 6.05 -7.74
C PRO A 73 -1.56 5.37 -6.45
N ALA A 74 -1.00 4.17 -6.53
CA ALA A 74 -0.43 3.49 -5.38
C ALA A 74 0.85 4.16 -4.87
N LEU A 75 1.72 4.60 -5.78
CA LEU A 75 2.89 5.43 -5.43
C LEU A 75 2.46 6.73 -4.76
N GLU A 76 1.45 7.41 -5.29
CA GLU A 76 0.92 8.65 -4.70
C GLU A 76 0.35 8.43 -3.28
N LEU A 77 -0.33 7.30 -3.06
CA LEU A 77 -0.80 6.91 -1.73
C LEU A 77 0.36 6.63 -0.77
N ALA A 78 1.38 5.91 -1.23
CA ALA A 78 2.49 5.47 -0.39
C ALA A 78 3.58 6.53 -0.18
N ASP A 79 3.58 7.64 -0.92
CA ASP A 79 4.70 8.58 -0.95
C ASP A 79 5.05 9.14 0.45
N GLY A 80 6.18 8.71 0.99
CA GLY A 80 6.71 9.14 2.28
C GLY A 80 5.88 8.73 3.49
N VAL A 81 5.05 7.68 3.40
CA VAL A 81 4.30 7.22 4.59
C VAL A 81 5.21 6.54 5.61
N ASP A 82 4.87 6.68 6.89
CA ASP A 82 5.59 6.01 7.98
C ASP A 82 5.35 4.49 7.94
N LEU A 83 4.12 4.08 7.62
CA LEU A 83 3.73 2.69 7.43
C LEU A 83 2.96 2.51 6.12
N LEU A 84 3.36 1.54 5.32
CA LEU A 84 2.61 1.03 4.18
C LEU A 84 2.15 -0.40 4.48
N ILE A 85 0.85 -0.67 4.43
CA ILE A 85 0.29 -2.01 4.47
C ILE A 85 -0.12 -2.39 3.05
N HIS A 86 0.53 -3.40 2.47
CA HIS A 86 0.43 -3.69 1.03
C HIS A 86 0.21 -5.18 0.73
N ASP A 87 -0.67 -5.47 -0.23
CA ASP A 87 -0.89 -6.82 -0.75
C ASP A 87 0.43 -7.45 -1.23
N ALA A 88 0.69 -8.65 -0.74
CA ALA A 88 1.86 -9.47 -1.09
C ALA A 88 1.43 -10.94 -1.16
N HIS A 89 0.35 -11.19 -1.89
CA HIS A 89 -0.28 -12.50 -1.95
C HIS A 89 0.62 -13.56 -2.58
N HIS A 90 1.44 -13.17 -3.56
CA HIS A 90 2.33 -14.07 -4.27
C HIS A 90 3.78 -13.87 -3.86
N THR A 91 4.57 -14.94 -3.88
CA THR A 91 6.02 -14.78 -3.90
C THR A 91 6.47 -14.40 -5.32
N SER A 92 7.63 -13.74 -5.41
CA SER A 92 8.22 -13.32 -6.69
C SER A 92 8.44 -14.51 -7.64
N ALA A 93 8.67 -15.71 -7.08
CA ALA A 93 8.85 -16.93 -7.85
C ALA A 93 7.54 -17.45 -8.47
N GLU A 94 6.39 -17.14 -7.87
CA GLU A 94 5.07 -17.58 -8.33
C GLU A 94 4.43 -16.58 -9.31
N TYR A 95 4.75 -15.30 -9.16
CA TYR A 95 4.03 -14.19 -9.80
C TYR A 95 3.85 -14.35 -11.31
N GLU A 96 4.90 -14.74 -12.04
CA GLU A 96 4.83 -14.88 -13.50
C GLU A 96 3.70 -15.83 -13.95
N SER A 97 3.48 -16.91 -13.19
CA SER A 97 2.41 -17.88 -13.47
C SER A 97 1.02 -17.44 -13.01
N ARG A 98 0.95 -16.38 -12.20
CA ARG A 98 -0.26 -15.86 -11.55
C ARG A 98 -0.60 -14.43 -11.97
N ARG A 99 0.16 -13.84 -12.89
CA ARG A 99 -0.11 -12.51 -13.43
C ARG A 99 -1.49 -12.47 -14.08
N GLY A 100 -2.28 -11.47 -13.75
CA GLY A 100 -3.68 -11.29 -14.13
C GLY A 100 -4.67 -11.78 -13.06
N CYS A 101 -4.21 -12.25 -11.89
CA CYS A 101 -5.08 -12.68 -10.80
C CYS A 101 -5.59 -11.54 -9.92
N GLY A 102 -5.09 -10.31 -10.07
CA GLY A 102 -5.48 -9.18 -9.23
C GLY A 102 -4.72 -9.07 -7.90
N HIS A 103 -3.62 -9.81 -7.74
CA HIS A 103 -2.74 -9.71 -6.57
C HIS A 103 -1.29 -9.44 -6.94
N CYS A 104 -0.58 -8.82 -6.01
CA CYS A 104 0.81 -8.43 -6.13
C CYS A 104 1.75 -9.50 -5.59
N SER A 105 3.01 -9.36 -5.96
CA SER A 105 4.10 -10.12 -5.36
C SER A 105 4.90 -9.29 -4.37
N ASP A 106 5.58 -10.00 -3.45
CA ASP A 106 6.44 -9.41 -2.42
C ASP A 106 7.50 -8.44 -2.98
N ASP A 107 8.14 -8.79 -4.09
CA ASP A 107 9.17 -7.97 -4.73
C ASP A 107 8.61 -6.67 -5.30
N ILE A 108 7.45 -6.73 -5.95
CA ILE A 108 6.77 -5.55 -6.50
C ILE A 108 6.31 -4.61 -5.36
N ALA A 109 5.76 -5.17 -4.29
CA ALA A 109 5.37 -4.40 -3.11
C ALA A 109 6.57 -3.69 -2.45
N VAL A 110 7.69 -4.40 -2.28
CA VAL A 110 8.94 -3.85 -1.72
C VAL A 110 9.58 -2.81 -2.65
N GLU A 111 9.52 -3.00 -3.97
CA GLU A 111 10.02 -2.01 -4.92
C GLU A 111 9.18 -0.73 -4.88
N LEU A 112 7.85 -0.84 -4.83
CA LEU A 112 6.95 0.30 -4.68
C LEU A 112 7.23 1.05 -3.38
N ALA A 113 7.39 0.34 -2.27
CA ALA A 113 7.76 0.90 -0.98
C ALA A 113 9.07 1.69 -1.04
N ARG A 114 10.10 1.13 -1.70
CA ARG A 114 11.39 1.80 -1.87
C ARG A 114 11.25 3.09 -2.67
N GLU A 115 10.55 3.05 -3.81
CA GLU A 115 10.35 4.22 -4.67
C GLU A 115 9.54 5.31 -3.96
N ALA A 116 8.51 4.90 -3.23
CA ALA A 116 7.67 5.76 -2.42
C ALA A 116 8.38 6.27 -1.15
N ARG A 117 9.60 5.81 -0.82
CA ARG A 117 10.37 6.25 0.36
C ARG A 117 9.61 6.02 1.67
N VAL A 118 8.94 4.87 1.78
CA VAL A 118 8.21 4.51 3.01
C VAL A 118 9.17 4.23 4.17
N GLY A 119 8.76 4.55 5.40
CA GLY A 119 9.55 4.22 6.60
C GLY A 119 9.55 2.71 6.89
N LYS A 120 8.37 2.09 6.75
CA LYS A 120 8.14 0.66 6.96
C LYS A 120 7.08 0.14 6.01
N ILE A 121 7.25 -1.09 5.54
CA ILE A 121 6.20 -1.87 4.87
C ILE A 121 5.79 -3.08 5.71
N LEU A 122 4.48 -3.32 5.78
CA LEU A 122 3.87 -4.53 6.27
C LEU A 122 3.25 -5.28 5.08
N LEU A 123 3.85 -6.40 4.72
CA LEU A 123 3.37 -7.31 3.69
C LEU A 123 2.16 -8.07 4.25
N PHE A 124 1.01 -8.00 3.61
CA PHE A 124 -0.19 -8.71 4.06
C PHE A 124 -0.88 -9.46 2.93
N HIS A 125 -1.98 -10.13 3.26
CA HIS A 125 -2.80 -10.88 2.32
C HIS A 125 -2.06 -12.05 1.66
N HIS A 126 -1.16 -12.70 2.41
CA HIS A 126 -0.42 -13.87 1.95
C HIS A 126 -1.34 -14.97 1.41
N HIS A 127 -0.86 -15.74 0.42
CA HIS A 127 -1.61 -16.87 -0.10
C HIS A 127 -1.97 -17.84 1.05
N PRO A 128 -3.18 -18.42 1.09
CA PRO A 128 -3.58 -19.36 2.15
C PRO A 128 -2.69 -20.61 2.28
N ASP A 129 -1.90 -20.92 1.25
CA ASP A 129 -0.96 -22.05 1.24
C ASP A 129 0.44 -21.66 1.74
N HIS A 130 0.69 -20.38 2.01
CA HIS A 130 1.95 -19.91 2.59
C HIS A 130 1.88 -19.99 4.11
N ASP A 131 2.79 -20.77 4.69
CA ASP A 131 2.96 -20.86 6.14
C ASP A 131 3.95 -19.78 6.63
N ASP A 132 4.12 -19.72 7.95
CA ASP A 132 5.04 -18.78 8.61
C ASP A 132 6.48 -18.91 8.06
N ASN A 133 6.93 -20.11 7.68
CA ASN A 133 8.29 -20.29 7.14
C ASN A 133 8.45 -19.62 5.78
N VAL A 134 7.42 -19.68 4.93
CA VAL A 134 7.42 -18.97 3.64
C VAL A 134 7.47 -17.47 3.87
N ILE A 135 6.65 -16.95 4.78
CA ILE A 135 6.57 -15.51 5.08
C ILE A 135 7.89 -15.01 5.68
N ASP A 136 8.45 -15.74 6.65
CA ASP A 136 9.75 -15.42 7.26
C ASP A 136 10.89 -15.45 6.23
N GLY A 137 10.84 -16.39 5.28
CA GLY A 137 11.77 -16.47 4.16
C GLY A 137 11.68 -15.27 3.23
N VAL A 138 10.46 -14.78 2.96
CA VAL A 138 10.21 -13.54 2.20
C VAL A 138 10.76 -12.34 2.95
N VAL A 139 10.43 -12.16 4.23
CA VAL A 139 10.91 -11.03 5.05
C VAL A 139 12.44 -11.02 5.11
N SER A 140 13.05 -12.19 5.37
CA SER A 140 14.52 -12.32 5.47
C SER A 140 15.25 -11.94 4.19
N ARG A 141 14.62 -12.12 3.01
CA ARG A 141 15.18 -11.70 1.72
C ARG A 141 15.40 -10.19 1.63
N TYR A 142 14.63 -9.40 2.36
CA TYR A 142 14.64 -7.94 2.30
C TYR A 142 15.25 -7.27 3.53
N ALA A 143 15.98 -8.02 4.37
CA ALA A 143 16.65 -7.48 5.56
C ALA A 143 17.58 -6.28 5.26
N ASP A 144 18.24 -6.30 4.09
CA ASP A 144 19.17 -5.26 3.64
C ASP A 144 18.51 -4.22 2.70
N SER A 145 17.18 -4.12 2.69
CA SER A 145 16.44 -3.26 1.74
C SER A 145 16.57 -1.75 2.02
N GLY A 146 17.11 -1.37 3.19
CA GLY A 146 17.31 0.01 3.63
C GLY A 146 16.12 0.63 4.39
N PHE A 147 15.04 -0.14 4.59
CA PHE A 147 13.88 0.23 5.39
C PHE A 147 13.28 -1.03 6.05
N THR A 148 12.32 -0.86 6.94
CA THR A 148 11.76 -2.01 7.68
C THR A 148 10.75 -2.76 6.82
N VAL A 149 10.93 -4.08 6.68
CA VAL A 149 9.98 -5.00 6.00
C VAL A 149 9.51 -6.02 7.02
N GLU A 150 8.21 -6.17 7.20
CA GLU A 150 7.60 -7.16 8.09
C GLU A 150 6.45 -7.89 7.40
N GLY A 151 6.20 -9.15 7.78
CA GLY A 151 5.00 -9.88 7.41
C GLY A 151 3.88 -9.64 8.41
N ALA A 152 2.66 -9.41 7.94
CA ALA A 152 1.49 -9.26 8.81
C ALA A 152 1.16 -10.59 9.47
N ALA A 153 1.03 -10.58 10.79
CA ALA A 153 0.59 -11.75 11.56
C ALA A 153 -0.73 -11.46 12.28
N GLU A 154 -1.53 -12.51 12.49
CA GLU A 154 -2.77 -12.39 13.23
C GLU A 154 -2.51 -11.83 14.63
N ARG A 155 -3.38 -10.90 15.05
CA ARG A 155 -3.33 -10.25 16.39
C ARG A 155 -2.10 -9.36 16.62
N THR A 156 -1.38 -9.00 15.56
CA THR A 156 -0.36 -7.95 15.63
C THR A 156 -0.99 -6.57 15.64
N GLU A 157 -0.54 -5.72 16.56
CA GLU A 157 -0.92 -4.31 16.66
C GLU A 157 0.29 -3.44 16.30
N HIS A 158 0.07 -2.43 15.45
CA HIS A 158 1.07 -1.41 15.15
C HIS A 158 0.58 -0.06 15.65
N ILE A 159 1.35 0.54 16.55
CA ILE A 159 1.12 1.90 17.06
C ILE A 159 2.05 2.84 16.28
N LEU A 160 1.46 3.85 15.65
CA LEU A 160 2.20 4.89 14.92
C LEU A 160 2.37 6.10 15.82
N ASP A 161 3.52 6.18 16.49
CA ASP A 161 3.93 7.33 17.29
C ASP A 161 5.03 8.11 16.54
N SER A 162 4.92 9.45 16.51
CA SER A 162 5.99 10.30 16.00
C SER A 162 7.23 10.20 16.90
N SER A 163 8.37 9.84 16.31
CA SER A 163 9.69 9.85 16.97
C SER A 163 10.19 11.26 17.27
#